data_AF-A0A923RK76-F1
#
_entry.id   AF-A0A923RK76-F1
#
_cell.length_a   1.000
_cell.length_b   1.000
_cell.length_c   1.000
_cell.angle_alpha   90.00
_cell.angle_beta   90.00
_cell.angle_gamma   90.00
#
_symmetry.space_group_name_H-M   'P 1'
#
loop_
_entity.id
_entity.type
_entity.pdbx_description
1 polymer ?
#
loop_
_entity_poly.entity_id
_entity_poly.type
_entity_poly.pdbx_seq_one_letter_code
_entity_poly.pdbx_strand_id
1 'polypeptide(L)' 'MMHLKWENNPTIKQIECVHANAKKFIVDNKLTPGKVYDVKNETEEFYFIFDDSNRIAGFRKDYFKEI' A
#
# COMPACT_ATOMS: atom_id res chain seq x y z
N MET A 1 -19.38 15.84 -10.79
CA MET A 1 -19.65 14.84 -9.72
C MET A 1 -18.91 13.53 -10.05
N MET A 2 -17.60 13.47 -9.85
CA MET A 2 -16.76 12.27 -10.07
C MET A 2 -15.64 12.20 -9.02
N HIS A 3 -15.95 12.48 -7.75
CA HIS A 3 -14.93 12.64 -6.69
C HIS A 3 -14.93 11.50 -5.65
N LEU A 4 -15.60 10.36 -5.92
CA LEU A 4 -15.89 9.35 -4.89
C LEU A 4 -15.90 7.88 -5.40
N LYS A 5 -15.13 7.54 -6.44
CA LYS A 5 -15.08 6.15 -6.95
C LYS A 5 -13.81 5.36 -6.61
N TRP A 6 -12.90 5.91 -5.81
CA TRP A 6 -11.69 5.19 -5.45
C TRP A 6 -11.93 4.11 -4.38
N GLU A 7 -12.89 4.33 -3.45
CA GLU A 7 -13.25 3.34 -2.42
C GLU A 7 -13.85 2.05 -2.99
N ASN A 8 -14.64 2.16 -4.05
CA ASN A 8 -15.37 1.02 -4.65
C ASN A 8 -14.58 0.30 -5.76
N ASN A 9 -13.34 0.71 -6.05
CA ASN A 9 -12.55 0.00 -7.05
C ASN A 9 -12.15 -1.39 -6.51
N PRO A 10 -12.28 -2.43 -7.35
CA PRO A 10 -11.83 -3.77 -7.00
C PRO A 10 -10.35 -3.71 -6.65
N THR A 11 -9.98 -4.45 -5.61
CA THR A 11 -8.57 -4.68 -5.26
C THR A 11 -7.89 -5.33 -6.46
N ILE A 12 -6.87 -4.65 -6.98
CA ILE A 12 -6.21 -5.04 -8.23
C ILE A 12 -5.28 -6.22 -7.96
N LYS A 13 -4.52 -6.14 -6.86
CA LYS A 13 -3.51 -7.14 -6.47
C LYS A 13 -3.35 -7.20 -4.96
N GLN A 14 -2.80 -8.31 -4.50
CA GLN A 14 -2.33 -8.48 -3.13
C GLN A 14 -0.80 -8.47 -3.14
N ILE A 15 -0.21 -7.70 -2.25
CA ILE A 15 1.25 -7.60 -2.12
C ILE A 15 1.66 -7.88 -0.68
N GLU A 16 2.76 -8.60 -0.50
CA GLU A 16 3.33 -8.84 0.82
C GLU A 16 4.37 -7.77 1.13
N CYS A 17 4.27 -7.15 2.31
CA CYS A 17 5.30 -6.22 2.77
C CYS A 17 6.57 -6.99 3.14
N VAL A 18 7.65 -6.79 2.40
CA VAL A 18 8.94 -7.45 2.65
C VAL A 18 9.69 -6.76 3.78
N HIS A 19 9.68 -5.43 3.78
CA HIS A 19 10.33 -4.64 4.81
C HIS A 19 9.70 -3.24 4.92
N ALA A 20 9.50 -2.75 6.14
CA ALA A 20 9.02 -1.39 6.42
C ALA A 20 10.17 -0.40 6.70
N ASN A 21 11.37 -0.67 6.16
CA ASN A 21 12.59 0.08 6.45
C ASN A 21 12.65 1.42 5.71
N ALA A 22 11.87 2.41 6.14
CA ALA A 22 12.12 3.79 5.74
C ALA A 22 13.18 4.42 6.67
N LYS A 23 14.39 4.63 6.16
CA LYS A 23 15.51 5.28 6.89
C LYS A 23 15.21 6.71 7.40
N LYS A 24 14.09 7.33 6.99
CA LYS A 24 13.86 8.77 7.15
C LYS A 24 12.53 9.16 7.81
N PHE A 25 11.54 8.27 7.83
CA PHE A 25 10.23 8.53 8.45
C PHE A 25 9.75 7.25 9.13
N ILE A 26 9.36 7.36 10.40
CA ILE A 26 8.90 6.26 11.25
C ILE A 26 7.64 5.65 10.60
N VAL A 27 7.79 4.54 9.87
CA VAL A 27 6.68 3.74 9.31
C VAL A 27 6.13 2.74 10.35
N ASP A 28 6.68 2.78 11.56
CA ASP A 28 6.52 1.79 12.63
C ASP A 28 5.06 1.50 12.98
N ASN A 29 4.16 2.46 12.74
CA ASN A 29 2.74 2.32 13.07
C ASN A 29 1.82 2.06 11.87
N LYS A 30 2.34 1.90 10.64
CA LYS A 30 1.53 1.81 9.41
C LYS A 30 1.76 0.58 8.55
N LEU A 31 2.99 0.05 8.52
CA LEU A 31 3.36 -1.12 7.72
C LEU A 31 3.97 -2.20 8.61
N THR A 32 3.34 -3.36 8.61
CA THR A 32 3.83 -4.55 9.29
C THR A 32 4.49 -5.46 8.24
N PRO A 33 5.80 -5.70 8.33
CA PRO A 33 6.47 -6.66 7.45
C PRO A 33 5.87 -8.06 7.65
N GLY A 34 5.64 -8.78 6.54
CA GLY A 34 4.99 -10.09 6.51
C GLY A 34 3.46 -10.06 6.46
N LYS A 35 2.84 -8.87 6.47
CA LYS A 35 1.40 -8.73 6.24
C LYS A 35 1.13 -8.52 4.75
N VAL A 36 0.03 -9.12 4.29
CA VAL A 36 -0.49 -8.93 2.93
C VAL A 36 -1.39 -7.70 2.92
N TYR A 37 -1.20 -6.86 1.91
CA TYR A 37 -1.94 -5.62 1.71
C TYR A 37 -2.63 -5.62 0.35
N ASP A 38 -3.85 -5.09 0.32
CA ASP A 38 -4.63 -4.99 -0.91
C ASP A 38 -4.31 -3.68 -1.64
N VAL A 39 -3.85 -3.81 -2.89
CA VAL A 39 -3.53 -2.70 -3.80
C VAL A 39 -4.82 -2.21 -4.43
N LYS A 40 -5.13 -0.94 -4.21
CA LYS A 40 -6.27 -0.24 -4.81
C LYS A 40 -5.90 0.51 -6.07
N ASN A 41 -4.65 0.97 -6.16
CA ASN A 41 -4.12 1.63 -7.34
C ASN A 41 -2.61 1.44 -7.42
N GLU A 42 -2.07 1.39 -8.62
CA GLU A 42 -0.62 1.40 -8.84
C GLU A 42 -0.25 2.46 -9.87
N THR A 43 0.87 3.13 -9.64
CA THR A 43 1.55 3.98 -10.62
C THR A 43 2.87 3.31 -11.02
N GLU A 44 3.65 3.94 -11.90
CA GLU A 44 4.93 3.39 -12.34
C GLU A 44 5.86 3.06 -11.16
N GLU A 45 5.90 3.91 -10.12
CA GLU A 45 6.84 3.79 -9.01
C GLU A 45 6.20 3.48 -7.64
N PHE A 46 4.88 3.62 -7.50
CA PHE A 46 4.21 3.51 -6.20
C PHE A 46 2.96 2.61 -6.23
N TYR A 47 2.77 1.83 -5.17
CA TYR A 47 1.54 1.14 -4.84
C TYR A 47 0.74 1.94 -3.83
N PHE A 48 -0.54 2.14 -4.11
CA PHE A 48 -1.51 2.67 -3.16
C PHE A 48 -2.23 1.50 -2.49
N ILE A 49 -1.89 1.28 -1.23
CA ILE A 49 -2.47 0.24 -0.40
C ILE A 49 -3.19 0.84 0.81
N PHE A 50 -4.09 0.07 1.40
CA PHE A 50 -4.65 0.36 2.71
C PHE A 50 -3.62 0.04 3.79
N ASP A 51 -3.15 1.06 4.52
CA ASP A 51 -2.30 0.86 5.70
C ASP A 51 -3.11 0.36 6.90
N ASP A 52 -2.45 -0.04 7.99
CA ASP A 52 -3.12 -0.55 9.20
C ASP A 52 -4.11 0.46 9.84
N SER A 53 -3.91 1.76 9.56
CA SER A 53 -4.83 2.85 9.93
C SER A 53 -6.08 2.93 9.04
N ASN A 54 -6.30 1.95 8.17
CA ASN A 54 -7.38 1.90 7.17
C ASN A 54 -7.44 3.14 6.27
N ARG A 55 -6.28 3.73 5.97
CA ARG A 55 -6.13 4.85 5.04
C ARG A 55 -5.34 4.40 3.81
N ILE A 56 -5.65 4.97 2.66
CA ILE A 56 -4.84 4.76 1.47
C ILE A 56 -3.58 5.60 1.56
N ALA A 57 -2.44 4.94 1.48
CA ALA A 57 -1.13 5.57 1.40
C ALA A 57 -0.35 5.00 0.22
N GLY A 58 0.43 5.87 -0.43
CA GLY A 58 1.32 5.49 -1.52
C GLY A 58 2.68 5.07 -0.97
N PHE A 59 3.11 3.86 -1.31
CA PHE A 59 4.39 3.29 -0.93
C PHE A 59 5.14 2.82 -2.17
N ARG A 60 6.48 2.79 -2.13
CA ARG A 60 7.26 2.36 -3.30
C ARG A 60 7.14 0.86 -3.53
N LYS A 61 7.18 0.44 -4.79
CA LYS A 61 7.11 -0.99 -5.18
C LYS A 61 8.23 -1.84 -4.56
N ASP A 62 9.38 -1.24 -4.32
CA ASP A 62 10.57 -1.88 -3.74
C ASP A 62 10.34 -2.49 -2.34
N TYR A 63 9.37 -1.95 -1.59
CA TYR A 63 9.02 -2.44 -0.24
C TYR A 63 8.18 -3.72 -0.24
N PHE A 64 7.65 -4.11 -1.39
CA PHE A 64 6.67 -5.17 -1.49
C PHE A 64 7.09 -6.23 -2.50
N LYS A 65 6.60 -7.44 -2.25
CA LYS A 65 6.71 -8.57 -3.16
C LYS A 65 5.32 -8.95 -3.64
N GLU A 66 5.17 -9.04 -4.95
CA GLU A 66 3.98 -9.58 -5.58
C GLU A 66 3.97 -11.12 -5.37
N ILE A 67 2.84 -11.67 -4.91
CA ILE A 67 2.61 -13.12 -4.77
C ILE A 67 1.89 -13.63 -6.02
#